data_AF-A0A3D4B088-F1
#
_entry.id   AF-A0A3D4B088-F1
#
_cell.length_a   1.000
_cell.length_b   1.000
_cell.length_c   1.000
_cell.angle_alpha   90.00
_cell.angle_beta   90.00
_cell.angle_gamma   90.00
#
_symmetry.space_group_name_H-M   'P 1'
#
loop_
_entity.id
_entity.type
_entity.pdbx_description
1 polymer ?
#
loop_
_entity_poly.entity_id
_entity_poly.type
_entity_poly.pdbx_seq_one_letter_code
_entity_poly.pdbx_strand_id
1 'polypeptide(L)' 'MDLEELRQSIEEATVSQSSALTIGQVPFTPRAKQALEIAAHEASNMKSKYVGTEHLLLALVRDKQGIAS' A
#
# COMPACT_ATOMS: atom_id res chain seq x y z
N MET A 1 -6.94 -14.87 9.83
CA MET A 1 -5.73 -14.04 9.93
C MET A 1 -6.02 -13.02 11.00
N ASP A 2 -5.30 -13.09 12.11
CA ASP A 2 -5.38 -12.08 13.17
C ASP A 2 -4.75 -10.78 12.68
N LEU A 3 -5.28 -9.62 13.11
CA LEU A 3 -4.78 -8.32 12.66
C LEU A 3 -3.37 -8.07 13.21
N GLU A 4 -3.06 -8.59 14.40
CA GLU A 4 -1.75 -8.42 14.99
C GLU A 4 -0.69 -9.31 14.34
N GLU A 5 -1.07 -10.54 13.95
CA GLU A 5 -0.20 -11.40 13.13
C GLU A 5 0.12 -10.74 11.77
N LEU A 6 -0.88 -10.14 11.10
CA LEU A 6 -0.67 -9.44 9.83
C LEU A 6 0.26 -8.24 10.02
N ARG A 7 0.00 -7.42 11.03
CA ARG A 7 0.80 -6.23 11.32
C ARG A 7 2.26 -6.61 11.57
N GLN A 8 2.50 -7.63 12.38
CA GLN A 8 3.84 -8.09 12.69
C GLN A 8 4.58 -8.56 11.42
N SER A 9 3.91 -9.30 10.54
CA SER A 9 4.49 -9.72 9.27
C SER A 9 4.89 -8.55 8.36
N ILE A 10 4.07 -7.50 8.30
CA ILE A 10 4.36 -6.28 7.53
C ILE A 10 5.57 -5.54 8.12
N GLU A 11 5.63 -5.41 9.44
CA GLU A 11 6.76 -4.76 10.12
C GLU A 11 8.06 -5.51 9.84
N GLU A 12 8.08 -6.84 9.99
CA GLU A 12 9.27 -7.68 9.69
C GLU A 12 9.74 -7.52 8.24
N ALA A 13 8.82 -7.46 7.27
CA ALA A 13 9.16 -7.31 5.86
C ALA A 13 9.66 -5.91 5.48
N THR A 14 9.45 -4.89 6.34
CA THR A 14 9.82 -3.48 6.07
C THR A 14 11.08 -3.02 6.81
N VAL A 15 11.51 -3.74 7.85
CA VAL A 15 12.68 -3.42 8.71
C VAL A 15 14.01 -3.27 7.94
N SER A 16 14.14 -3.85 6.74
CA SER A 16 15.41 -3.82 5.99
C SER A 16 15.65 -2.52 5.17
N GLN A 17 14.63 -1.68 4.92
CA GLN A 17 14.75 -0.60 3.92
C GLN A 17 15.04 0.82 4.45
N SER A 18 15.15 1.05 5.77
CA SER A 18 15.37 2.42 6.28
C SER A 18 16.14 2.49 7.61
N SER A 19 17.47 2.38 7.55
CA SER A 19 18.35 2.76 8.68
C SER A 19 18.66 4.26 8.73
N ALA A 20 18.13 5.07 7.81
CA ALA A 20 18.27 6.52 7.83
C ALA A 20 16.92 7.18 8.12
N LEU A 21 16.75 7.62 9.36
CA LEU A 21 15.67 8.52 9.80
C LEU A 21 15.70 9.77 8.90
N THR A 22 14.95 9.75 7.81
CA THR A 22 14.85 10.88 6.90
C THR A 22 13.82 11.83 7.49
N ILE A 23 14.29 12.87 8.17
CA ILE A 23 13.44 13.98 8.64
C ILE A 23 13.02 14.75 7.38
N GLY A 24 11.89 14.35 6.77
CA GLY A 24 11.39 14.92 5.50
C GLY A 24 10.29 14.08 4.85
N GLN A 25 9.91 14.39 3.60
CA GLN A 25 8.98 13.56 2.83
C GLN A 25 9.67 12.26 2.40
N VAL A 26 9.20 11.13 2.91
CA VAL A 26 9.61 9.81 2.43
C VAL A 26 9.04 9.63 1.01
N PRO A 27 9.89 9.45 -0.01
CA PRO A 27 9.40 9.26 -1.37
C PRO A 27 8.67 7.92 -1.47
N PHE A 28 7.58 7.88 -2.24
CA PHE A 28 6.93 6.61 -2.55
C PHE A 28 7.87 5.68 -3.29
N THR A 29 7.93 4.42 -2.85
CA THR A 29 8.55 3.34 -3.62
C THR A 29 7.84 3.19 -4.98
N PRO A 30 8.50 2.66 -6.03
CA PRO A 30 7.85 2.40 -7.31
C PRO A 30 6.56 1.59 -7.16
N ARG A 31 6.57 0.65 -6.21
CA ARG A 31 5.41 -0.16 -5.85
C ARG A 31 4.28 0.63 -5.21
N ALA A 32 4.59 1.50 -4.24
CA ALA A 32 3.58 2.36 -3.64
C ALA A 32 2.93 3.29 -4.67
N LYS A 33 3.69 3.80 -5.65
CA LYS A 33 3.14 4.57 -6.78
C LYS A 33 2.18 3.72 -7.62
N GLN A 34 2.57 2.51 -7.97
CA GLN A 34 1.73 1.58 -8.74
C GLN A 34 0.42 1.25 -8.01
N ALA A 35 0.47 1.01 -6.70
CA ALA A 35 -0.73 0.78 -5.89
C ALA A 35 -1.68 1.99 -5.91
N LEU A 36 -1.15 3.21 -5.85
CA LEU A 36 -1.96 4.43 -5.95
C LEU A 36 -2.61 4.59 -7.34
N GLU A 37 -1.89 4.25 -8.42
CA GLU A 37 -2.44 4.26 -9.78
C GLU A 37 -3.59 3.25 -9.93
N ILE A 38 -3.41 2.03 -9.40
CA ILE A 38 -4.46 1.01 -9.41
C ILE A 38 -5.68 1.50 -8.60
N ALA A 39 -5.47 2.10 -7.42
CA ALA A 39 -6.56 2.63 -6.60
C ALA A 39 -7.35 3.75 -7.31
N ALA A 40 -6.66 4.63 -8.05
CA ALA A 40 -7.31 5.66 -8.85
C ALA A 40 -8.15 5.05 -10.01
N HIS A 41 -7.65 3.97 -10.61
CA HIS A 41 -8.39 3.23 -11.63
C HIS A 41 -9.63 2.55 -11.05
N GLU A 42 -9.54 1.94 -9.87
CA GLU A 42 -10.71 1.35 -9.18
C GLU A 42 -11.77 2.40 -8.86
N ALA A 43 -11.36 3.56 -8.33
CA ALA A 43 -12.28 4.66 -8.05
C ALA A 43 -13.01 5.12 -9.32
N SER A 44 -12.30 5.19 -10.44
CA SER A 44 -12.87 5.53 -11.74
C SER A 44 -13.89 4.49 -12.22
N ASN A 45 -13.57 3.19 -12.09
CA ASN A 45 -14.47 2.09 -12.45
C ASN A 45 -15.75 2.09 -11.60
N MET A 46 -15.62 2.42 -10.32
CA MET A 46 -16.74 2.52 -9.38
C MET A 46 -17.52 3.84 -9.49
N LYS A 47 -17.12 4.74 -10.40
CA LYS A 47 -17.68 6.09 -10.57
C LYS A 47 -17.62 6.92 -9.28
N SER A 48 -16.63 6.62 -8.43
CA SER A 48 -16.36 7.40 -7.22
C SER A 48 -15.65 8.69 -7.60
N LYS A 49 -16.04 9.80 -6.94
CA LYS A 49 -15.37 11.11 -7.12
C LYS A 49 -14.01 11.18 -6.43
N TYR A 50 -13.73 10.25 -5.50
CA TYR A 50 -12.52 10.25 -4.69
C TYR A 50 -11.98 8.83 -4.50
N VAL A 51 -10.67 8.74 -4.30
CA VAL A 51 -10.01 7.48 -3.89
C VAL A 51 -10.25 7.27 -2.39
N GLY A 52 -11.29 6.51 -2.08
CA GLY A 52 -11.59 6.01 -0.72
C GLY A 52 -10.65 4.87 -0.28
N THR A 53 -10.71 4.51 1.01
CA THR A 53 -9.93 3.41 1.58
C THR A 53 -10.24 2.07 0.93
N GLU A 54 -11.47 1.84 0.45
CA GLU A 54 -11.82 0.61 -0.26
C GLU A 54 -11.01 0.41 -1.54
N HIS A 55 -10.75 1.49 -2.29
CA HIS A 55 -9.99 1.43 -3.54
C HIS A 55 -8.50 1.15 -3.29
N LEU A 56 -7.96 1.71 -2.20
CA LEU A 56 -6.59 1.43 -1.76
C LEU A 56 -6.44 -0.02 -1.32
N LEU A 57 -7.37 -0.54 -0.53
CA LEU A 57 -7.35 -1.94 -0.10
C LEU A 57 -7.49 -2.89 -1.28
N LEU A 58 -8.37 -2.60 -2.24
CA LEU A 58 -8.48 -3.35 -3.49
C LEU A 58 -7.17 -3.32 -4.28
N ALA A 59 -6.54 -2.16 -4.41
CA ALA A 59 -5.27 -2.03 -5.12
C ALA A 59 -4.15 -2.85 -4.46
N LEU A 60 -4.07 -2.85 -3.12
CA LEU A 60 -3.09 -3.62 -2.36
C LEU A 60 -3.30 -5.13 -2.50
N VAL A 61 -4.54 -5.60 -2.44
CA VAL A 61 -4.86 -7.03 -2.60
C VAL A 61 -4.65 -7.51 -4.05
N ARG A 62 -4.88 -6.64 -5.04
CA ARG A 62 -4.61 -6.97 -6.46
C ARG A 62 -3.12 -7.03 -6.76
N ASP A 63 -2.29 -6.38 -5.96
CA ASP A 63 -0.83 -6.45 -6.05
C ASP A 63 -0.29 -7.77 -5.46
N LYS A 64 -0.42 -8.86 -6.22
CA LYS A 64 -0.05 -10.24 -5.84
C LYS A 64 1.41 -10.49 -5.48
N GLN A 65 2.27 -9.49 -5.65
CA GLN A 65 3.68 -9.60 -5.30
C GLN A 65 4.01 -8.73 -4.06
N GLY A 66 2.98 -8.11 -3.45
CA GLY A 66 3.10 -7.07 -2.44
C GLY A 66 3.22 -7.60 -1.03
N ILE A 67 3.88 -6.82 -0.20
CA ILE A 67 4.01 -7.06 1.26
C ILE A 67 2.65 -7.07 1.98
N ALA A 68 1.58 -6.61 1.32
CA ALA A 68 0.22 -6.54 1.84
C ALA A 68 -0.72 -7.62 1.25
N SER A 69 -0.23 -8.60 0.48
CA SER A 69 -1.04 -9.66 -0.12
C SER A 69 -1.19 -10.88 0.78
#